data_AF-A0A7C5ARG3-F1
#
_entry.id   AF-A0A7C5ARG3-F1
#
_cell.length_a   1.000
_cell.length_b   1.000
_cell.length_c   1.000
_cell.angle_alpha   90.00
_cell.angle_beta   90.00
_cell.angle_gamma   90.00
#
_symmetry.space_group_name_H-M   'P 1'
#
loop_
_entity.id
_entity.type
_entity.pdbx_description
1 polymer ?
#
loop_
_entity_poly.entity_id
_entity_poly.type
_entity_poly.pdbx_seq_one_letter_code
_entity_poly.pdbx_strand_id
1 'polypeptide(L)'
;MRLFEGLPATDYQDVLRALGRFIDEHKYQDIRILETEDGLIFQGRASPRTGRVRPVPQFDTFLITDDDLREMLRGAYELRGRGEMLPRP
;
A
#
# COMPACT_ATOMS: atom_id res chain seq x y z
N MET A 1 2.52 13.87 -14.35
CA MET A 1 2.08 13.09 -13.18
C MET A 1 0.59 13.27 -13.06
N ARG A 2 -0.19 12.20 -13.24
CA ARG A 2 -1.65 12.29 -13.40
C ARG A 2 -2.43 11.67 -12.25
N LEU A 3 -1.79 10.87 -11.38
CA LEU A 3 -2.39 10.26 -10.17
C LEU A 3 -3.08 11.25 -9.20
N PHE A 4 -2.88 12.55 -9.37
CA PHE A 4 -3.43 13.59 -8.48
C PHE A 4 -4.39 14.54 -9.19
N GLU A 5 -4.66 14.37 -10.49
CA GLU A 5 -5.68 15.16 -11.19
C GLU A 5 -7.07 14.79 -10.64
N GLY A 6 -7.48 15.45 -9.55
CA GLY A 6 -8.75 15.19 -8.86
C GLY A 6 -8.64 14.76 -7.39
N LEU A 7 -7.44 14.70 -6.80
CA LEU A 7 -7.22 14.54 -5.37
C LEU A 7 -6.70 15.86 -4.77
N PRO A 8 -7.55 16.90 -4.62
CA PRO A 8 -7.13 18.27 -4.31
C PRO A 8 -6.51 18.49 -2.92
N ALA A 9 -6.33 17.43 -2.12
CA ALA A 9 -5.79 17.52 -0.76
C ALA A 9 -4.82 16.38 -0.40
N THR A 10 -4.45 15.51 -1.35
CA THR A 10 -3.60 14.36 -1.05
C THR A 10 -2.24 14.54 -1.70
N ASP A 11 -1.24 14.86 -0.89
CA ASP A 11 0.15 14.82 -1.34
C ASP A 11 0.52 13.35 -1.67
N TYR A 12 1.34 13.14 -2.71
CA TYR A 12 1.91 11.83 -3.09
C TYR A 12 2.38 11.00 -1.89
N GLN A 13 2.90 11.70 -0.87
CA GLN A 13 3.37 11.11 0.38
C GLN A 13 2.28 10.38 1.17
N ASP A 14 1.05 10.89 1.19
CA ASP A 14 -0.04 10.29 1.95
C ASP A 14 -0.57 9.02 1.27
N VAL A 15 -0.57 9.00 -0.07
CA VAL A 15 -0.80 7.78 -0.83
C VAL A 15 0.23 6.72 -0.49
N LEU A 16 1.52 7.07 -0.53
CA LEU A 16 2.60 6.14 -0.17
C LEU A 16 2.53 5.68 1.30
N ARG A 17 2.12 6.54 2.24
CA ARG A 17 1.94 6.15 3.65
C ARG A 17 0.78 5.17 3.82
N ALA A 18 -0.35 5.41 3.16
CA ALA A 18 -1.48 4.50 3.18
C ALA A 18 -1.12 3.14 2.56
N LEU A 19 -0.40 3.15 1.42
CA LEU A 19 0.12 1.94 0.80
C LEU A 19 1.15 1.21 1.68
N GLY A 20 2.06 1.96 2.32
CA GLY A 20 3.04 1.42 3.27
C GLY A 20 2.39 0.69 4.43
N ARG A 21 1.28 1.24 4.98
CA ARG A 21 0.51 0.55 6.02
C ARG A 21 -0.06 -0.78 5.52
N PHE A 22 -0.67 -0.81 4.34
CA PHE A 22 -1.17 -2.04 3.74
C PHE A 22 -0.05 -3.08 3.59
N ILE A 23 1.12 -2.66 3.13
CA ILE A 23 2.32 -3.51 3.01
C ILE A 23 2.73 -4.09 4.38
N ASP A 24 2.77 -3.25 5.42
CA ASP A 24 3.19 -3.63 6.77
C ASP A 24 2.20 -4.58 7.46
N GLU A 25 0.90 -4.37 7.29
CA GLU A 25 -0.16 -5.22 7.81
C GLU A 25 -0.10 -6.62 7.20
N HIS A 26 0.17 -6.69 5.89
CA HIS A 26 0.22 -7.95 5.14
C HIS A 26 1.62 -8.59 5.10
N LYS A 27 2.63 -7.94 5.68
CA LYS A 27 4.03 -8.39 5.72
C LYS A 27 4.59 -8.69 4.32
N TYR A 28 4.29 -7.82 3.37
CA TYR A 28 4.88 -7.91 2.04
C TYR A 28 6.35 -7.46 2.07
N GLN A 29 7.18 -8.15 1.29
CA GLN A 29 8.59 -7.88 1.07
C GLN A 29 8.91 -7.90 -0.43
N ASP A 30 10.06 -7.36 -0.82
CA ASP A 30 10.48 -7.24 -2.22
C ASP A 30 9.40 -6.52 -3.04
N ILE A 31 9.24 -5.23 -2.78
CA ILE A 31 8.10 -4.47 -3.26
C ILE A 31 8.44 -3.77 -4.58
N ARG A 32 7.47 -3.71 -5.48
CA ARG A 32 7.49 -2.86 -6.68
C ARG A 32 6.20 -2.06 -6.74
N ILE A 33 6.32 -0.80 -7.09
CA ILE A 33 5.19 0.12 -7.25
C ILE A 33 5.37 0.82 -8.59
N LEU A 34 4.36 0.77 -9.45
CA LEU A 34 4.34 1.46 -10.73
C LEU A 34 3.09 2.33 -10.82
N GLU A 35 3.26 3.58 -11.23
CA GLU A 35 2.15 4.47 -11.57
C GLU A 35 1.69 4.17 -13.00
N THR A 36 0.38 4.01 -13.18
CA THR A 36 -0.29 3.87 -14.47
C THR A 36 -1.41 4.90 -14.59
N GLU A 37 -2.06 4.96 -15.75
CA GLU A 37 -3.21 5.84 -15.96
C GLU A 37 -4.43 5.42 -15.13
N ASP A 38 -4.52 4.15 -14.75
CA ASP A 38 -5.65 3.56 -14.02
C ASP A 38 -5.41 3.48 -12.49
N GLY A 39 -4.25 3.94 -12.00
CA GLY A 39 -3.90 3.92 -10.58
C GLY A 39 -2.46 3.46 -10.31
N LEU A 40 -2.29 2.62 -9.27
CA LEU A 40 -0.99 2.04 -8.89
C LEU A 40 -0.99 0.53 -9.08
N ILE A 41 0.00 0.02 -9.81
CA ILE A 41 0.34 -1.40 -9.76
C ILE A 41 1.27 -1.63 -8.56
N PHE A 42 0.81 -2.43 -7.61
CA PHE A 42 1.62 -2.93 -6.51
C PHE A 42 1.99 -4.39 -6.75
N GLN A 43 3.27 -4.73 -6.59
CA GLN A 43 3.73 -6.11 -6.50
C GLN A 43 4.51 -6.33 -5.22
N GLY A 44 4.24 -7.44 -4.54
CA GLY A 44 4.97 -7.83 -3.34
C GLY A 44 5.01 -9.34 -3.16
N ARG A 45 6.02 -9.84 -2.47
CA ARG A 45 6.08 -11.23 -2.02
C ARG A 45 5.62 -11.31 -0.58
N ALA A 46 4.64 -12.15 -0.27
CA ALA A 46 4.24 -12.37 1.11
C ALA A 46 5.41 -12.99 1.90
N SER A 47 5.73 -12.45 3.07
CA SER A 47 6.81 -13.00 3.89
C SER A 47 6.51 -14.46 4.26
N PRO A 48 7.48 -15.40 4.15
CA PRO A 48 7.30 -16.80 4.55
C PRO A 48 6.85 -16.96 6.01
N ARG A 49 7.17 -15.97 6.85
CA ARG A 49 6.78 -15.91 8.27
C ARG A 49 5.28 -15.74 8.50
N THR A 50 4.50 -15.40 7.47
CA THR A 50 3.03 -15.31 7.54
C THR A 50 2.33 -16.67 7.49
N GLY A 51 3.07 -17.78 7.38
CA GLY A 51 2.51 -19.12 7.20
C GLY A 51 2.00 -19.39 5.77
N ARG A 52 1.98 -18.36 4.91
CA ARG A 52 1.73 -18.49 3.46
C ARG A 52 3.01 -18.91 2.73
N VAL A 53 3.53 -20.10 3.04
CA VAL A 53 4.69 -20.63 2.31
C VAL A 53 4.22 -21.10 0.94
N ARG A 54 4.44 -20.27 -0.09
CA ARG A 54 4.29 -20.67 -1.48
C ARG A 54 5.53 -21.48 -1.90
N PRO A 55 5.38 -22.60 -2.61
CA PRO A 55 6.51 -23.45 -3.03
C PRO A 55 7.48 -22.75 -4.00
N VAL A 56 7.08 -21.62 -4.59
CA VAL A 56 7.91 -20.77 -5.46
C VAL A 56 7.78 -19.33 -4.97
N PRO A 57 8.86 -18.53 -4.92
CA PRO A 57 8.77 -17.10 -4.66
C PRO A 57 7.97 -16.42 -5.79
N GLN A 58 6.67 -16.23 -5.56
CA GLN A 58 5.75 -15.58 -6.49
C GLN A 58 5.41 -14.18 -5.96
N PHE A 59 5.33 -13.23 -6.88
CA PHE A 59 4.79 -11.90 -6.58
C PHE A 59 3.27 -11.96 -6.64
N ASP A 60 2.62 -11.50 -5.59
CA ASP A 60 1.23 -11.09 -5.68
C ASP A 60 1.21 -9.73 -6.43
N THR A 61 0.31 -9.58 -7.39
CA THR A 61 0.16 -8.35 -8.19
C THR A 61 -1.24 -7.80 -8.00
N PHE A 62 -1.32 -6.51 -7.70
CA PHE A 62 -2.56 -5.78 -7.46
C PHE A 62 -2.57 -4.54 -8.33
N LEU A 63 -3.70 -4.27 -8.97
CA LEU A 63 -4.03 -2.94 -9.45
C LEU A 63 -4.83 -2.27 -8.33
N ILE A 64 -4.28 -1.17 -7.80
CA ILE A 64 -4.90 -0.32 -6.80
C ILE A 64 -5.42 0.89 -7.57
N THR A 65 -6.73 0.90 -7.81
CA THR A 65 -7.39 1.96 -8.57
C THR A 65 -7.48 3.26 -7.78
N ASP A 66 -7.83 4.35 -8.44
CA ASP A 66 -8.07 5.63 -7.78
C ASP A 66 -9.12 5.55 -6.65
N ASP A 67 -10.15 4.72 -6.82
CA ASP A 67 -11.17 4.52 -5.80
C ASP A 67 -10.63 3.74 -4.59
N ASP A 68 -9.82 2.71 -4.82
CA ASP A 68 -9.11 1.99 -3.75
C ASP A 68 -8.19 2.95 -2.98
N LEU A 69 -7.46 3.82 -3.69
CA LEU A 69 -6.61 4.84 -3.07
C LEU A 69 -7.42 5.79 -2.19
N ARG A 70 -8.59 6.25 -2.65
CA ARG A 70 -9.48 7.11 -1.84
C ARG A 70 -9.95 6.40 -0.57
N GLU A 71 -10.24 5.10 -0.63
CA GLU A 71 -10.59 4.31 0.54
C GLU A 71 -9.43 4.14 1.51
N MET A 72 -8.25 3.77 1.01
CA MET A 72 -7.03 3.63 1.81
C MET A 72 -6.66 4.94 2.51
N LEU A 73 -6.79 6.07 1.82
CA LEU A 73 -6.53 7.40 2.37
C LEU A 73 -7.54 7.77 3.47
N ARG A 74 -8.84 7.53 3.24
CA ARG A 74 -9.86 7.76 4.28
C ARG A 74 -9.52 7.01 5.57
N GLY A 75 -9.21 5.72 5.47
CA GLY A 75 -8.75 4.94 6.62
C GLY A 75 -7.49 5.52 7.27
N ALA A 76 -6.51 5.95 6.47
CA ALA A 76 -5.28 6.56 7.00
C ALA A 76 -5.56 7.88 7.76
N TYR A 77 -6.49 8.72 7.29
CA TYR A 77 -6.86 9.96 7.97
C TYR A 77 -7.56 9.70 9.31
N GLU A 78 -8.46 8.71 9.40
CA GLU A 78 -9.14 8.34 10.64
C GLU A 78 -8.18 7.86 11.74
N LEU A 79 -7.02 7.36 11.33
CA LEU A 79 -5.99 6.81 12.21
C LEU A 79 -4.90 7.84 12.58
N ARG A 80 -4.89 9.04 11.97
CA ARG A 80 -3.94 10.10 12.36
C ARG A 80 -4.20 10.55 13.80
N GLY A 81 -3.11 10.72 14.56
CA GLY A 81 -3.17 11.06 15.98
C GLY A 81 -3.43 9.86 16.91
N ARG A 82 -3.66 8.66 16.37
CA ARG A 82 -3.79 7.40 17.14
C ARG A 82 -2.55 6.50 17.06
N GLY A 83 -1.43 7.01 16.57
CA GLY A 83 -0.24 6.21 16.28
C GLY A 83 0.38 5.61 17.53
N GLU A 84 0.01 4.37 17.87
CA GLU A 84 0.88 3.50 18.65
C GLU A 84 2.06 3.11 17.76
N MET A 85 3.27 3.39 18.25
CA MET A 85 4.47 2.89 17.60
C MET A 85 4.44 1.37 17.68
N LEU A 86 4.23 0.70 16.54
CA LEU A 86 4.34 -0.76 16.47
C LEU A 86 5.71 -1.15 17.05
N PRO A 87 5.77 -2.08 18.03
CA PRO A 87 7.03 -2.48 18.62
C PRO A 87 7.95 -2.98 17.51
N ARG A 88 9.17 -2.45 17.47
CA ARG A 88 10.18 -2.92 16.52
C ARG A 88 10.53 -4.37 16.88
N PRO A 89 10.62 -5.27 15.89
CA PRO A 89 11.02 -6.66 16.10
C PRO A 89 12.47 -6.77 16.61
#